data_AF-A0A8G1IYL7-F1
#
_entry.id   AF-A0A8G1IYL7-F1
#
_cell.length_a   1.000
_cell.length_b   1.000
_cell.length_c   1.000
_cell.angle_alpha   90.00
_cell.angle_beta   90.00
_cell.angle_gamma   90.00
#
_symmetry.space_group_name_H-M   'P 1'
#
loop_
_entity.id
_entity.type
_entity.pdbx_description
1 polymer ?
#
loop_
_entity_poly.entity_id
_entity_poly.type
_entity_poly.pdbx_seq_one_letter_code
_entity_poly.pdbx_strand_id
1 'polypeptide(L)'
;MSGAGVFAMEPEQVHDAVEDLFDIESEVDTAAAEIKDETSTVGSALTGSNFAVGEALTSAGTWWHGMRAGGFGRRLGNMGEYLATCAETAVEIDEYNADDFRRHADLVRYADRPNAQVEAYPSNPRGGL
;
A
#
# COMPACT_ATOMS: atom_id res chain seq x y z
N MET A 1 -1.14 -25.37 17.26
CA MET A 1 -1.02 -24.25 18.22
C MET A 1 -2.15 -23.30 17.90
N SER A 2 -2.82 -22.75 18.92
CA SER A 2 -3.96 -21.83 18.74
C SER A 2 -3.46 -20.51 18.13
N GLY A 3 -4.17 -19.98 17.14
CA GLY A 3 -3.82 -18.71 16.46
C GLY A 3 -3.76 -17.48 17.36
N ALA A 4 -4.13 -17.61 18.64
CA ALA A 4 -3.95 -16.59 19.67
C ALA A 4 -2.47 -16.21 19.94
N GLY A 5 -1.49 -16.89 19.32
CA GLY A 5 -0.07 -16.59 19.47
C GLY A 5 0.54 -15.69 18.39
N VAL A 6 -0.15 -15.45 17.27
CA VAL A 6 0.39 -14.71 16.10
C VAL A 6 0.18 -13.20 16.26
N PHE A 7 -0.95 -12.82 16.84
CA PHE A 7 -1.32 -11.44 17.08
C PHE A 7 -1.52 -11.20 18.57
N ALA A 8 -1.04 -10.05 19.06
CA ALA A 8 -1.42 -9.54 20.37
C ALA A 8 -2.82 -8.91 20.39
N MET A 9 -3.50 -8.91 19.24
CA MET A 9 -4.83 -8.34 19.00
C MET A 9 -5.84 -9.46 18.76
N GLU A 10 -7.10 -9.22 19.13
CA GLU A 10 -8.19 -10.14 18.78
C GLU A 10 -8.41 -10.15 17.26
N PRO A 11 -8.85 -11.28 16.67
CA PRO A 11 -9.00 -11.42 15.21
C PRO A 11 -9.81 -10.28 14.55
N GLU A 12 -10.94 -9.88 15.13
CA GLU A 12 -11.74 -8.76 14.58
C GLU A 12 -10.98 -7.43 14.62
N GLN A 13 -10.17 -7.19 15.64
CA GLN A 13 -9.34 -5.98 15.70
C GLN A 13 -8.25 -5.98 14.62
N VAL A 14 -7.77 -7.17 14.23
CA VAL A 14 -6.83 -7.29 13.10
C VAL A 14 -7.55 -6.95 11.81
N HIS A 15 -8.78 -7.41 11.61
CA HIS A 15 -9.55 -7.05 10.42
C HIS A 15 -9.91 -5.57 10.36
N ASP A 16 -10.29 -4.95 11.48
CA ASP A 16 -10.51 -3.50 11.56
C ASP A 16 -9.24 -2.73 11.16
N ALA A 17 -8.08 -3.14 11.68
CA ALA A 17 -6.80 -2.53 11.32
C ALA A 17 -6.43 -2.74 9.83
N VAL A 18 -6.80 -3.87 9.24
CA VAL A 18 -6.63 -4.11 7.80
C VAL A 18 -7.49 -3.14 6.99
N GLU A 19 -8.75 -2.96 7.36
CA GLU A 19 -9.66 -2.01 6.71
C GLU A 19 -9.13 -0.58 6.83
N ASP A 20 -8.65 -0.16 8.00
CA ASP A 20 -8.01 1.14 8.19
C ASP A 20 -6.79 1.33 7.27
N LEU A 21 -5.91 0.33 7.17
CA LEU A 21 -4.75 0.40 6.27
C LEU A 21 -5.16 0.56 4.81
N PHE A 22 -6.25 -0.12 4.43
CA PHE A 22 -6.80 -0.13 3.08
C PHE A 22 -7.44 1.22 2.72
N ASP A 23 -8.16 1.81 3.66
CA ASP A 23 -8.75 3.14 3.52
C ASP A 23 -7.67 4.23 3.45
N ILE A 24 -6.66 4.17 4.33
CA ILE A 24 -5.54 5.13 4.32
C ILE A 24 -4.76 5.04 3.00
N GLU A 25 -4.52 3.84 2.47
CA GLU A 25 -3.89 3.68 1.16
C GLU A 25 -4.68 4.43 0.07
N SER A 26 -6.00 4.21 0.03
CA SER A 26 -6.89 4.83 -0.96
C SER A 26 -6.95 6.36 -0.81
N GLU A 27 -7.05 6.85 0.42
CA GLU A 27 -7.10 8.28 0.72
C GLU A 27 -5.79 8.97 0.31
N VAL A 28 -4.64 8.37 0.64
CA VAL A 28 -3.33 8.94 0.31
C VAL A 28 -3.09 8.94 -1.19
N ASP A 29 -3.45 7.87 -1.91
CA ASP A 29 -3.33 7.84 -3.37
C ASP A 29 -4.19 8.93 -4.03
N THR A 30 -5.45 9.05 -3.59
CA THR A 30 -6.38 10.09 -4.09
C THR A 30 -5.82 11.50 -3.86
N ALA A 31 -5.44 11.83 -2.63
CA ALA A 31 -4.90 13.14 -2.29
C ALA A 31 -3.58 13.42 -3.03
N ALA A 32 -2.73 12.41 -3.20
CA ALA A 32 -1.49 12.57 -3.93
C ALA A 32 -1.71 12.79 -5.43
N ALA A 33 -2.70 12.13 -6.02
CA ALA A 33 -3.08 12.31 -7.42
C ALA A 33 -3.60 13.73 -7.67
N GLU A 34 -4.44 14.26 -6.77
CA GLU A 34 -4.91 15.64 -6.81
C GLU A 34 -3.74 16.64 -6.79
N ILE A 35 -2.82 16.50 -5.83
CA ILE A 35 -1.63 17.37 -5.73
C ILE A 35 -0.79 17.30 -7.00
N LYS A 36 -0.59 16.10 -7.56
CA LYS A 36 0.14 15.93 -8.83
C LYS A 36 -0.55 16.67 -9.98
N ASP A 37 -1.87 16.57 -10.08
CA ASP A 37 -2.62 17.14 -11.20
C ASP A 37 -2.72 18.66 -11.11
N GLU A 38 -2.89 19.21 -9.89
CA GLU A 38 -2.79 20.65 -9.62
C GLU A 38 -1.38 21.16 -9.95
N THR A 39 -0.35 20.45 -9.49
CA THR A 39 1.05 20.79 -9.77
C THR A 39 1.35 20.78 -11.27
N SER A 40 0.82 19.80 -12.00
CA SER A 40 0.95 19.69 -13.46
C SER A 40 0.22 20.83 -14.19
N THR A 41 -0.95 21.24 -13.70
CA THR A 41 -1.72 22.37 -14.23
C THR A 41 -0.92 23.68 -14.10
N VAL A 42 -0.38 23.95 -12.91
CA VAL A 42 0.47 25.12 -12.66
C VAL A 42 1.75 25.05 -13.48
N GLY A 43 2.41 23.89 -13.52
CA GLY A 43 3.62 23.67 -14.31
C GLY A 43 3.40 23.95 -15.79
N SER A 44 2.29 23.48 -16.35
CA SER A 44 1.93 23.71 -17.76
C SER A 44 1.69 25.19 -18.07
N ALA A 45 1.03 25.93 -17.17
CA ALA A 45 0.81 27.37 -17.33
C ALA A 45 2.13 28.17 -17.33
N LEU A 46 3.08 27.76 -16.47
CA LEU A 46 4.41 28.36 -16.39
C LEU A 46 5.27 28.06 -17.62
N THR A 47 5.24 26.81 -18.10
CA THR A 47 5.90 26.42 -19.36
C THR A 47 5.33 27.19 -20.54
N GLY A 48 4.00 27.32 -20.65
CA GLY A 48 3.34 28.12 -21.68
C GLY A 48 3.70 29.62 -21.63
N SER A 49 4.16 30.10 -20.47
CA SER A 49 4.65 31.47 -20.26
C SER A 49 6.18 31.58 -20.40
N ASN A 50 6.86 30.55 -20.92
CA ASN A 50 8.31 30.43 -21.10
C ASN A 50 9.14 30.47 -19.79
N PHE A 51 8.55 30.10 -18.66
CA PHE A 51 9.32 29.91 -17.43
C PHE A 51 9.83 28.46 -17.34
N ALA A 52 11.16 28.28 -17.30
CA ALA A 52 11.82 26.98 -17.18
C ALA A 52 11.42 26.18 -15.91
N VAL A 53 10.92 26.86 -14.88
CA VAL A 53 10.42 26.21 -13.66
C VAL A 53 9.16 25.37 -13.90
N GLY A 54 8.42 25.60 -14.99
CA GLY A 54 7.18 24.88 -15.30
C GLY A 54 7.40 23.38 -15.50
N GLU A 55 8.34 23.00 -16.38
CA GLU A 55 8.69 21.60 -16.63
C GLU A 55 9.27 20.92 -15.37
N ALA A 56 10.11 21.65 -14.62
CA ALA A 56 10.69 21.17 -13.38
C ALA A 56 9.60 20.87 -12.34
N LEU A 57 8.58 21.72 -12.25
CA LEU A 57 7.47 21.55 -11.33
C LEU A 57 6.61 20.32 -11.67
N THR A 58 6.26 20.14 -12.96
CA THR A 58 5.52 18.95 -13.42
C THR A 58 6.29 17.65 -13.17
N SER A 59 7.61 17.66 -13.43
CA SER A 59 8.48 16.51 -13.17
C SER A 59 8.55 16.17 -11.68
N ALA A 60 8.70 17.19 -10.82
CA ALA A 60 8.72 17.01 -9.37
C ALA A 60 7.41 16.42 -8.83
N GLY A 61 6.26 16.93 -9.28
CA GLY A 61 4.93 16.41 -8.88
C GLY A 61 4.73 14.95 -9.29
N THR A 62 5.13 14.60 -10.51
CA THR A 62 5.05 13.21 -11.02
C THR A 62 5.95 12.28 -10.23
N TRP A 63 7.20 12.68 -9.96
CA TRP A 63 8.14 11.88 -9.18
C TRP A 63 7.65 11.68 -7.74
N TRP A 64 7.16 12.74 -7.09
CA TRP A 64 6.67 12.65 -5.71
C TRP A 64 5.48 11.70 -5.61
N HIS A 65 4.49 11.83 -6.51
CA HIS A 65 3.33 10.94 -6.56
C HIS A 65 3.76 9.48 -6.75
N GLY A 66 4.56 9.19 -7.78
CA GLY A 66 4.94 7.80 -8.07
C GLY A 66 5.87 7.17 -7.03
N MET A 67 6.90 7.91 -6.58
CA MET A 67 7.96 7.34 -5.74
C MET A 67 7.67 7.45 -4.26
N ARG A 68 7.12 8.58 -3.80
CA ARG A 68 6.90 8.82 -2.37
C ARG A 68 5.51 8.39 -1.95
N ALA A 69 4.46 8.96 -2.54
CA ALA A 69 3.10 8.60 -2.20
C ALA A 69 2.79 7.14 -2.59
N GLY A 70 3.05 6.77 -3.85
CA GLY A 70 2.85 5.40 -4.34
C GLY A 70 3.72 4.37 -3.61
N GLY A 71 4.95 4.72 -3.25
CA GLY A 71 5.81 3.85 -2.43
C GLY A 71 5.32 3.65 -1.00
N PHE A 72 4.65 4.64 -0.42
CA PHE A 72 4.00 4.54 0.89
C PHE A 72 2.70 3.74 0.82
N GLY A 73 1.80 4.08 -0.12
CA GLY A 73 0.53 3.37 -0.33
C GLY A 73 0.74 1.87 -0.56
N ARG A 74 1.72 1.50 -1.40
CA ARG A 74 2.11 0.10 -1.60
C ARG A 74 2.47 -0.62 -0.31
N ARG A 75 3.20 0.03 0.61
CA ARG A 75 3.59 -0.62 1.87
C ARG A 75 2.38 -0.83 2.78
N LEU A 76 1.43 0.09 2.80
CA LEU A 76 0.19 -0.06 3.55
C LEU A 76 -0.66 -1.19 2.97
N GLY A 77 -0.87 -1.21 1.65
CA GLY A 77 -1.58 -2.27 0.95
C GLY A 77 -0.97 -3.64 1.25
N ASN A 78 0.33 -3.81 1.03
CA ASN A 78 1.03 -5.07 1.31
C ASN A 78 0.92 -5.51 2.78
N MET A 79 0.95 -4.57 3.73
CA MET A 79 0.80 -4.87 5.15
C MET A 79 -0.63 -5.33 5.46
N GLY A 80 -1.65 -4.65 4.93
CA GLY A 80 -3.04 -5.05 5.14
C GLY A 80 -3.33 -6.41 4.53
N GLU A 81 -2.82 -6.70 3.33
CA GLU A 81 -2.97 -8.02 2.71
C GLU A 81 -2.29 -9.13 3.53
N TYR A 82 -1.08 -8.87 4.04
CA TYR A 82 -0.37 -9.80 4.92
C TYR A 82 -1.15 -10.11 6.20
N LEU A 83 -1.63 -9.07 6.88
CA LEU A 83 -2.38 -9.20 8.12
C LEU A 83 -3.71 -9.94 7.92
N ALA A 84 -4.43 -9.65 6.85
CA ALA A 84 -5.66 -10.37 6.48
C ALA A 84 -5.40 -11.87 6.30
N THR A 85 -4.33 -12.21 5.58
CA THR A 85 -3.94 -13.61 5.32
C THR A 85 -3.58 -14.33 6.63
N CYS A 86 -2.81 -13.68 7.49
CA CYS A 86 -2.44 -14.23 8.79
C CYS A 86 -3.63 -14.36 9.74
N ALA A 87 -4.61 -13.45 9.68
CA ALA A 87 -5.83 -13.50 10.48
C ALA A 87 -6.68 -14.73 10.11
N GLU A 88 -6.88 -14.97 8.82
CA GLU A 88 -7.65 -16.12 8.32
C GLU A 88 -6.97 -17.47 8.56
N THR A 89 -5.64 -17.53 8.40
CA THR A 89 -4.87 -18.77 8.58
C THR A 89 -4.51 -19.03 10.04
N ALA A 90 -4.68 -18.01 10.91
CA ALA A 90 -4.31 -18.04 12.32
C ALA A 90 -2.83 -18.43 12.55
N VAL A 91 -1.94 -18.15 11.57
CA VAL A 91 -0.49 -18.39 11.60
C VAL A 91 0.26 -17.21 11.00
N GLU A 92 1.47 -16.95 11.48
CA GLU A 92 2.41 -16.03 10.82
C GLU A 92 2.96 -16.69 9.55
N ILE A 93 3.11 -15.92 8.46
CA ILE A 93 3.57 -16.42 7.17
C ILE A 93 4.93 -15.81 6.85
N ASP A 94 5.99 -16.61 7.03
CA ASP A 94 7.38 -16.16 6.81
C ASP A 94 7.67 -15.77 5.34
N GLU A 95 7.05 -16.44 4.37
CA GLU A 95 7.26 -16.24 2.92
C GLU A 95 5.99 -15.73 2.22
N TYR A 96 5.42 -14.63 2.74
CA TYR A 96 4.23 -14.03 2.17
C TYR A 96 4.43 -13.54 0.72
N ASN A 97 3.48 -13.86 -0.15
CA ASN A 97 3.37 -13.36 -1.52
C ASN A 97 1.91 -13.01 -1.88
N ALA A 98 1.71 -12.28 -2.99
CA ALA A 98 0.38 -11.82 -3.41
C ALA A 98 -0.62 -12.97 -3.62
N ASP A 99 -0.15 -14.16 -4.02
CA ASP A 99 -1.04 -15.32 -4.20
C ASP A 99 -1.61 -15.84 -2.88
N ASP A 100 -0.94 -15.61 -1.76
CA ASP A 100 -1.39 -16.07 -0.46
C ASP A 100 -2.66 -15.32 -0.03
N PHE A 101 -2.70 -13.99 -0.21
CA PHE A 101 -3.90 -13.21 0.04
C PHE A 101 -5.08 -13.67 -0.83
N ARG A 102 -4.86 -13.97 -2.11
CA ARG A 102 -5.93 -14.49 -3.00
C ARG A 102 -6.47 -15.84 -2.56
N ARG A 103 -5.65 -16.65 -1.89
CA ARG A 103 -6.00 -18.02 -1.52
C ARG A 103 -6.60 -18.12 -0.14
N HIS A 104 -6.25 -17.20 0.75
CA HIS A 104 -6.50 -17.35 2.18
C HIS A 104 -7.27 -16.21 2.79
N ALA A 105 -7.23 -14.99 2.25
CA ALA A 105 -8.00 -13.88 2.80
C ALA A 105 -9.51 -14.09 2.58
N ASP A 106 -10.32 -13.50 3.46
CA ASP A 106 -11.77 -13.43 3.26
C ASP A 106 -12.08 -12.48 2.09
N LEU A 107 -12.13 -13.05 0.88
CA LEU A 107 -12.46 -12.32 -0.35
C LEU A 107 -13.91 -11.85 -0.41
N VAL A 108 -14.78 -12.28 0.51
CA VAL A 108 -16.12 -11.69 0.66
C VAL A 108 -16.01 -10.36 1.40
N ARG A 109 -15.20 -10.32 2.48
CA ARG A 109 -14.92 -9.10 3.24
C ARG A 109 -14.08 -8.10 2.45
N TYR A 110 -13.09 -8.57 1.69
CA TYR A 110 -12.17 -7.74 0.90
C TYR A 110 -12.47 -7.75 -0.60
N ALA A 111 -13.75 -7.82 -0.98
CA ALA A 111 -14.18 -7.99 -2.37
C ALA A 111 -13.68 -6.90 -3.33
N ASP A 112 -13.51 -5.67 -2.82
CA ASP A 112 -13.06 -4.51 -3.59
C ASP A 112 -11.53 -4.39 -3.66
N ARG A 113 -10.78 -5.39 -3.20
CA ARG A 113 -9.32 -5.43 -3.32
C ARG A 113 -8.89 -6.20 -4.56
N PRO A 114 -8.59 -5.51 -5.68
CA PRO A 114 -7.95 -6.17 -6.82
C PRO A 114 -6.53 -6.53 -6.38
N ASN A 115 -6.27 -7.82 -6.16
CA ASN A 115 -4.93 -8.35 -5.89
C ASN A 115 -3.91 -7.74 -6.87
N ALA A 116 -3.11 -6.77 -6.42
CA ALA A 116 -2.28 -5.99 -7.34
C ALA A 116 -0.88 -5.66 -6.84
N GLN A 117 -0.52 -5.93 -5.57
CA GLN A 117 0.76 -5.45 -5.06
C GLN A 117 1.52 -6.50 -4.28
N VAL A 118 2.34 -7.33 -4.95
CA VAL A 118 3.58 -7.82 -4.31
C VAL A 118 4.72 -7.86 -5.33
N GLU A 119 5.63 -6.90 -5.19
CA GLU A 119 7.06 -7.19 -5.29
C GLU A 119 7.41 -7.88 -3.97
N ALA A 120 7.87 -9.14 -4.03
CA ALA A 120 8.10 -10.00 -2.87
C ALA A 120 8.85 -9.24 -1.76
N TYR A 121 8.41 -9.38 -0.49
CA TYR A 121 9.23 -8.94 0.62
C TYR A 121 10.59 -9.66 0.49
N PRO A 122 11.73 -8.95 0.46
CA PRO A 122 13.01 -9.61 0.53
C PRO A 122 13.06 -10.37 1.86
N SER A 123 13.31 -11.67 1.77
CA SER A 123 13.42 -12.58 2.90
C SER A 123 14.32 -11.96 3.98
N ASN A 124 13.83 -11.94 5.22
CA ASN A 124 14.58 -11.49 6.37
C ASN A 124 15.85 -12.37 6.51
N PRO A 125 17.09 -11.84 6.39
CA PRO A 125 18.29 -12.67 6.50
C PRO A 125 18.66 -13.00 7.95
N ARG A 126 17.78 -12.76 8.94
CA ARG A 126 18.06 -13.01 10.35
C ARG A 126 17.61 -14.40 10.81
N GLY A 127 18.20 -15.42 10.17
CA GLY A 127 18.34 -16.78 10.69
C GLY A 127 19.78 -17.06 11.16
N GLY A 128 20.44 -16.07 11.75
CA GLY A 128 21.83 -16.19 12.19
C GLY A 128 22.15 -15.21 13.30
N LEU A 129 21.91 -15.65 14.54
CA LEU A 129 22.85 -15.65 15.68
C LEU A 129 22.17 -16.36 16.87
#